data_AF-A0A951K2F0-F1
#
_entry.id   AF-A0A951K2F0-F1
#
_cell.length_a   1.000
_cell.length_b   1.000
_cell.length_c   1.000
_cell.angle_alpha   90.00
_cell.angle_beta   90.00
_cell.angle_gamma   90.00
#
_symmetry.space_group_name_H-M   'P 1'
#
loop_
_entity.id
_entity.type
_entity.pdbx_description
1 polymer ?
#
loop_
_entity_poly.entity_id
_entity_poly.type
_entity_poly.pdbx_seq_one_letter_code
_entity_poly.pdbx_strand_id
1 'polypeptide(L)' 'LDLVRKRRQYERFGIPEYWFVDLDADRVDVYRQADGRYGPPWVLGHDDVVHAATVDGLVVASATS' A
#
# COMPACT_ATOMS: atom_id res chain seq x y z
N LEU A 1 13.23 -5.29 -8.34
CA LEU A 1 12.85 -5.15 -9.78
C LEU A 1 11.39 -5.54 -10.04
N ASP A 2 10.89 -6.61 -9.41
CA ASP A 2 9.51 -7.13 -9.60
C ASP A 2 8.40 -6.16 -9.13
N LEU A 3 8.60 -5.52 -7.97
CA LEU A 3 7.61 -4.61 -7.36
C LEU A 3 7.27 -3.41 -8.25
N VAL A 4 8.27 -2.84 -8.94
CA VAL A 4 8.05 -1.71 -9.86
C VAL A 4 7.24 -2.15 -11.08
N ARG A 5 7.44 -3.39 -11.56
CA ARG A 5 6.67 -3.94 -12.70
C ARG A 5 5.22 -4.20 -12.32
N LYS A 6 4.97 -4.84 -11.18
CA LYS A 6 3.62 -5.09 -10.65
C LYS A 6 2.87 -3.77 -10.37
N ARG A 7 3.53 -2.80 -9.73
CA ARG A 7 2.95 -1.48 -9.45
C ARG A 7 2.48 -0.77 -10.74
N ARG A 8 3.33 -0.72 -11.78
CA ARG A 8 2.94 -0.13 -13.07
C ARG A 8 1.77 -0.86 -13.74
N GLN A 9 1.70 -2.19 -13.57
CA GLN A 9 0.61 -2.98 -14.11
C GLN A 9 -0.71 -2.68 -13.39
N TYR A 10 -0.71 -2.64 -12.06
CA TYR A 10 -1.90 -2.30 -11.28
C TYR A 10 -2.35 -0.85 -11.48
N GLU A 11 -1.41 0.09 -11.62
CA GLU A 11 -1.69 1.47 -12.00
C GLU A 11 -2.44 1.54 -13.34
N ARG A 12 -1.92 0.83 -14.36
CA ARG A 12 -2.55 0.78 -15.68
C ARG A 12 -3.95 0.19 -15.67
N PHE A 13 -4.22 -0.76 -14.77
CA PHE A 13 -5.54 -1.37 -14.62
C PHE A 13 -6.48 -0.57 -13.72
N GLY A 14 -6.05 0.58 -13.19
CA GLY A 14 -6.90 1.45 -12.37
C GLY A 14 -7.25 0.83 -11.02
N ILE A 15 -6.33 0.06 -10.44
CA ILE A 15 -6.53 -0.46 -9.09
C ILE A 15 -6.46 0.74 -8.11
N PRO A 16 -7.51 0.99 -7.32
CA PRO A 16 -7.61 2.22 -6.53
C PRO A 16 -6.63 2.28 -5.35
N GLU A 17 -6.24 1.12 -4.83
CA GLU A 17 -5.36 1.00 -3.67
C GLU A 17 -4.45 -0.23 -3.80
N TYR A 18 -3.13 -0.03 -3.60
CA TYR A 18 -2.12 -1.09 -3.67
C TYR A 18 -1.23 -1.04 -2.43
N TRP A 19 -1.14 -2.17 -1.74
CA TRP A 19 -0.40 -2.31 -0.49
C TRP A 19 0.83 -3.18 -0.72
N PHE A 20 2.00 -2.67 -0.34
CA PHE A 20 3.23 -3.43 -0.37
C PHE A 20 3.78 -3.58 1.06
N VAL A 21 3.82 -4.83 1.53
CA VAL A 21 4.32 -5.18 2.86
C VAL A 21 5.73 -5.73 2.73
N ASP A 22 6.67 -5.07 3.40
CA ASP A 22 8.08 -5.44 3.49
C ASP A 22 8.37 -5.88 4.93
N LEU A 23 8.37 -7.20 5.16
CA LEU A 23 8.53 -7.78 6.49
C LEU A 23 9.97 -7.67 7.00
N ASP A 24 10.95 -7.67 6.10
CA ASP A 24 12.37 -7.53 6.47
C ASP A 24 12.67 -6.10 6.94
N ALA A 25 11.96 -5.11 6.37
CA ALA A 25 12.09 -3.70 6.73
C ALA A 25 11.04 -3.20 7.75
N ASP A 26 10.17 -4.08 8.26
CA ASP A 26 8.99 -3.76 9.09
C ASP A 26 8.21 -2.53 8.59
N ARG A 27 7.83 -2.57 7.31
CA ARG A 27 7.25 -1.41 6.62
C ARG A 27 6.09 -1.81 5.72
N VAL A 28 5.04 -0.99 5.72
CA VAL A 28 3.95 -1.08 4.73
C VAL A 28 3.90 0.20 3.91
N ASP A 29 3.98 0.08 2.59
CA ASP A 29 3.75 1.16 1.63
C ASP A 29 2.34 1.04 1.04
N VAL A 30 1.49 2.05 1.24
CA VAL A 30 0.15 2.11 0.67
C VAL A 30 0.11 3.14 -0.45
N TYR A 31 -0.07 2.68 -1.68
CA TYR A 31 -0.23 3.50 -2.87
C TYR A 31 -1.72 3.68 -3.17
N ARG A 32 -2.15 4.92 -3.38
CA ARG A 32 -3.52 5.25 -3.79
C ARG A 32 -3.52 5.88 -5.16
N GLN A 33 -4.46 5.43 -5.99
CA GLN A 33 -4.60 5.96 -7.33
C GLN A 33 -5.40 7.26 -7.30
N ALA A 34 -4.85 8.31 -7.90
CA ALA A 34 -5.53 9.56 -8.20
C ALA A 34 -5.23 9.93 -9.66
N ASP A 35 -6.25 10.36 -10.40
CA ASP A 35 -6.10 10.85 -11.78
C ASP A 35 -5.32 9.90 -12.72
N GLY A 36 -5.55 8.59 -12.60
CA GLY A 36 -4.91 7.61 -13.48
C GLY A 36 -3.50 7.18 -13.06
N ARG A 37 -2.98 7.65 -11.92
CA ARG A 37 -1.63 7.30 -11.43
C ARG A 37 -1.58 7.08 -9.93
N TYR A 38 -0.61 6.30 -9.47
CA TYR A 38 -0.32 6.24 -8.04
C TYR A 38 0.44 7.48 -7.58
N GLY A 39 -0.02 8.07 -6.48
CA GLY A 39 0.75 9.06 -5.73
C GLY A 39 1.96 8.45 -4.99
N PRO A 40 2.73 9.27 -4.26
CA PRO A 40 3.71 8.76 -3.31
C PRO A 40 3.01 7.85 -2.28
N PRO A 41 3.69 6.77 -1.82
CA PRO A 41 3.07 5.87 -0.86
C PRO A 41 2.92 6.56 0.49
N TRP A 42 1.84 6.22 1.20
CA TRP A 42 1.83 6.35 2.64
C TRP A 42 2.70 5.23 3.22
N VAL A 43 3.75 5.60 3.95
CA VAL A 43 4.65 4.65 4.58
C VAL A 43 4.28 4.50 6.04
N LEU A 44 4.06 3.26 6.46
CA LEU A 44 3.73 2.89 7.83
C LEU A 44 4.91 2.11 8.40
N GLY A 45 5.35 2.53 9.57
CA GLY A 45 6.36 1.83 10.36
C GLY A 45 5.72 1.00 11.48
N HIS A 46 6.49 0.74 12.52
CA HIS A 46 6.04 0.04 13.71
C HIS A 46 4.92 0.79 14.43
N ASP A 47 3.96 0.04 14.99
CA ASP A 47 2.79 0.54 15.74
C ASP A 47 1.80 1.41 14.94
N ASP A 48 2.04 1.61 13.64
CA ASP A 48 1.14 2.36 12.79
C ASP A 48 -0.10 1.54 12.41
N VAL A 49 -1.24 2.23 12.39
CA VAL A 49 -2.53 1.67 11.97
C VAL A 49 -3.00 2.39 10.72
N VAL A 50 -3.44 1.62 9.73
CA VAL A 50 -3.98 2.15 8.48
C VAL A 50 -5.33 1.51 8.15
N HIS A 51 -6.23 2.38 7.70
CA HIS A 51 -7.53 2.01 7.18
C HIS A 51 -7.47 1.94 5.66
N ALA A 52 -8.02 0.86 5.09
CA ALA A 52 -8.23 0.80 3.66
C ALA A 52 -9.23 1.85 3.22
N ALA A 53 -8.89 2.63 2.19
CA ALA A 53 -9.79 3.62 1.63
C ALA A 53 -10.87 2.99 0.76
N THR A 54 -10.65 1.75 0.30
CA THR A 54 -11.50 1.09 -0.68
C THR A 54 -12.32 -0.06 -0.10
N VAL A 55 -11.99 -0.50 1.12
CA VAL A 55 -12.66 -1.59 1.82
C VAL A 55 -13.07 -1.09 3.19
N ASP A 56 -14.34 -0.76 3.34
CA ASP A 56 -14.88 -0.26 4.59
C ASP A 56 -14.65 -1.26 5.74
N GLY A 57 -14.11 -0.75 6.84
CA GLY A 57 -13.85 -1.53 8.05
C GLY A 57 -12.56 -2.37 8.02
N LEU A 58 -11.83 -2.42 6.89
CA LEU A 58 -10.53 -3.08 6.86
C LEU A 58 -9.45 -2.21 7.51
N VAL A 59 -8.84 -2.75 8.55
CA VAL A 59 -7.75 -2.12 9.31
C VAL A 59 -6.56 -3.05 9.34
N VAL A 60 -5.38 -2.50 9.06
CA VAL A 60 -4.11 -3.21 9.19
C VAL A 60 -3.28 -2.47 10.23
N ALA A 61 -2.80 -3.22 11.23
CA ALA A 61 -1.86 -2.75 12.23
C ALA A 61 -0.55 -3.52 12.04
N SER A 62 0.59 -2.84 12.04
CA SER A 62 1.88 -3.50 12.26
C SER A 62 1.99 -3.79 13.76
N ALA A 63 2.12 -5.06 14.12
CA ALA A 63 2.22 -5.49 15.51
C ALA A 63 3.53 -6.28 15.72
N THR A 64 4.18 -6.06 16.86
CA THR A 64 5.33 -6.85 17.29
C THR A 64 4.90 -8.32 17.51
N SER A 65 5.67 -9.26 16.96
CA SER A 65 5.61 -10.68 17.39
C SER A 65 6.41 -10.89 18.68
#